data_AF-A0A2N2CJK3-F1
#
_entry.id   AF-A0A2N2CJK3-F1
#
_cell.length_a   1.000
_cell.length_b   1.000
_cell.length_c   1.000
_cell.angle_alpha   90.00
_cell.angle_beta   90.00
_cell.angle_gamma   90.00
#
_symmetry.space_group_name_H-M   'P 1'
#
loop_
_entity.id
_entity.type
_entity.pdbx_description
1 polymer ?
#
loop_
_entity_poly.entity_id
_entity_poly.type
_entity_poly.pdbx_seq_one_letter_code
_entity_poly.pdbx_strand_id
1 'polypeptide(L)'
;MRRDKVALMSETEKKQYYTKMVYRTFPVISLSLLFILWTNVAKGSDFPSPKETYDRLILLFERPIRGFTLLGHIKESLVRISLALAFNWTFGIAFGILIGWNRKAKAFFTPLFNAFRAIPPLAWIPLITLWFGSGEMPKILIVIFGSIASVVVNTQAGMSNV
;
A
#
# COMPACT_ATOMS: atom_id res chain seq x y z
N MET A 1 -18.41 19.18 -37.53
CA MET A 1 -17.13 19.76 -37.07
C MET A 1 -16.04 18.76 -36.65
N ARG A 2 -16.31 17.75 -35.80
CA ARG A 2 -15.27 16.76 -35.39
C ARG A 2 -15.06 15.61 -36.39
N ARG A 3 -16.11 15.19 -37.10
CA ARG A 3 -16.05 14.14 -38.14
C ARG A 3 -15.27 14.61 -39.38
N ASP A 4 -15.42 15.89 -39.76
CA ASP A 4 -14.81 16.47 -40.96
C ASP A 4 -13.28 16.57 -40.85
N LYS A 5 -12.75 16.77 -39.62
CA LYS A 5 -11.30 16.81 -39.35
C LYS A 5 -10.63 15.44 -39.42
N VAL A 6 -11.33 14.36 -39.09
CA VAL A 6 -10.77 12.99 -39.11
C VAL A 6 -10.71 12.42 -40.53
N ALA A 7 -11.61 12.90 -41.41
CA ALA A 7 -11.63 12.50 -42.82
C ALA A 7 -10.38 12.96 -43.60
N LEU A 8 -9.79 14.09 -43.21
CA LEU A 8 -8.60 14.69 -43.85
C LEU A 8 -7.26 14.20 -43.28
N MET A 9 -7.28 13.33 -42.27
CA MET A 9 -6.07 12.84 -41.61
C MET A 9 -5.38 11.74 -42.43
N SER A 10 -4.05 11.69 -42.34
CA SER A 10 -3.27 10.56 -42.84
C SER A 10 -3.67 9.26 -42.14
N GLU A 11 -3.51 8.11 -42.80
CA GLU A 11 -3.82 6.80 -42.22
C GLU A 11 -3.06 6.54 -40.90
N THR A 12 -1.84 7.09 -40.77
CA THR A 12 -1.05 7.03 -39.53
C THR A 12 -1.68 7.88 -38.41
N GLU A 13 -2.15 9.07 -38.73
CA GLU A 13 -2.81 9.98 -37.78
C GLU A 13 -4.18 9.44 -37.35
N LYS A 14 -4.95 8.84 -38.26
CA LYS A 14 -6.21 8.13 -37.94
C LYS A 14 -5.94 6.97 -36.98
N LYS A 15 -4.95 6.12 -37.25
CA LYS A 15 -4.59 5.00 -36.36
C LYS A 15 -4.20 5.48 -34.97
N GLN A 16 -3.39 6.54 -34.86
CA GLN A 16 -3.04 7.16 -33.58
C GLN A 16 -4.25 7.79 -32.88
N TYR A 17 -5.13 8.46 -33.61
CA TYR A 17 -6.36 9.06 -33.08
C TYR A 17 -7.30 8.00 -32.48
N TYR A 18 -7.58 6.92 -33.21
CA TYR A 18 -8.41 5.81 -32.73
C TYR A 18 -7.76 5.10 -31.53
N THR A 19 -6.45 4.87 -31.59
CA THR A 19 -5.70 4.32 -30.45
C THR A 19 -5.89 5.22 -29.22
N LYS A 20 -5.60 6.51 -29.32
CA LYS A 20 -5.77 7.45 -28.20
C LYS A 20 -7.21 7.51 -27.67
N MET A 21 -8.21 7.40 -28.55
CA MET A 21 -9.62 7.36 -28.16
C MET A 21 -9.96 6.07 -27.39
N VAL A 22 -9.50 4.92 -27.86
CA VAL A 22 -9.69 3.60 -27.23
C VAL A 22 -9.04 3.55 -25.84
N TYR A 23 -7.78 3.97 -25.71
CA TYR A 23 -7.09 3.97 -24.41
C TYR A 23 -7.71 4.94 -23.40
N ARG A 24 -8.44 5.96 -23.86
CA ARG A 24 -9.18 6.88 -23.00
C ARG A 24 -10.53 6.32 -22.53
N THR A 25 -11.18 5.46 -23.32
CA THR A 25 -12.47 4.87 -22.96
C THR A 25 -12.33 3.60 -22.13
N PHE A 26 -11.22 2.87 -22.26
CA PHE A 26 -10.93 1.63 -21.52
C PHE A 26 -11.04 1.76 -20.00
N PRO A 27 -10.50 2.80 -19.33
CA PRO A 27 -10.66 2.98 -17.89
C PRO A 27 -12.12 3.16 -17.47
N VAL A 28 -12.90 3.89 -18.26
CA VAL A 28 -14.34 4.10 -17.99
C VAL A 28 -15.10 2.79 -18.14
N ILE A 29 -14.84 2.03 -19.19
CA ILE A 29 -15.44 0.71 -19.40
C ILE A 29 -15.09 -0.22 -18.23
N SER A 30 -13.82 -0.25 -17.81
CA SER A 30 -13.35 -1.07 -16.70
C SER A 30 -14.04 -0.73 -15.38
N LEU A 31 -14.14 0.57 -15.03
CA LEU A 31 -14.84 1.01 -13.83
C LEU A 31 -16.34 0.71 -13.89
N SER A 32 -16.99 0.98 -15.03
CA SER A 32 -18.40 0.63 -15.21
C SER A 32 -18.64 -0.87 -15.07
N LEU A 33 -17.77 -1.70 -15.65
CA LEU A 33 -17.85 -3.15 -15.53
C LEU A 33 -17.71 -3.59 -14.06
N LEU A 34 -16.78 -3.00 -13.30
CA LEU A 34 -16.62 -3.26 -11.87
C LEU A 34 -17.93 -2.98 -11.11
N PHE A 35 -18.54 -1.80 -11.30
CA PHE A 35 -19.79 -1.43 -10.61
C PHE A 35 -20.97 -2.32 -11.02
N ILE A 36 -21.06 -2.67 -12.30
CA ILE A 36 -22.09 -3.59 -12.80
C ILE A 36 -21.91 -4.97 -12.15
N LEU A 37 -20.70 -5.52 -12.13
CA LEU A 37 -20.44 -6.81 -11.50
C LEU A 37 -20.70 -6.78 -9.99
N TRP A 38 -20.23 -5.74 -9.30
CA TRP A 38 -20.44 -5.57 -7.86
C TRP A 38 -21.94 -5.54 -7.52
N THR A 39 -22.71 -4.69 -8.19
CA THR A 39 -24.16 -4.60 -7.95
C THR A 39 -24.90 -5.90 -8.26
N ASN A 40 -24.48 -6.64 -9.29
CA ASN A 40 -25.09 -7.94 -9.61
C ASN A 40 -24.77 -9.00 -8.56
N VAL A 41 -23.53 -9.08 -8.08
CA VAL A 41 -23.15 -10.01 -6.99
C VAL A 41 -23.90 -9.67 -5.69
N ALA A 42 -24.01 -8.39 -5.36
CA ALA A 42 -24.69 -7.93 -4.16
C ALA A 42 -26.18 -8.29 -4.12
N LYS A 43 -26.87 -8.29 -5.28
CA LYS A 43 -28.30 -8.66 -5.34
C LYS A 43 -28.56 -10.14 -5.03
N GLY A 44 -27.58 -11.01 -5.25
CA GLY A 44 -27.71 -12.46 -5.11
C GLY A 44 -27.03 -13.05 -3.87
N SER A 45 -26.52 -12.22 -2.95
CA SER A 45 -25.76 -12.66 -1.78
C SER A 45 -25.89 -11.69 -0.60
N ASP A 46 -25.37 -12.05 0.56
CA ASP A 46 -25.23 -11.13 1.71
C ASP A 46 -24.12 -10.08 1.51
N PHE A 47 -23.58 -9.96 0.30
CA PHE A 47 -22.53 -9.01 -0.02
C PHE A 47 -23.11 -7.60 -0.17
N PRO A 48 -22.56 -6.57 0.52
CA PRO A 48 -23.15 -5.24 0.52
C PRO A 48 -23.05 -4.59 -0.86
N SER A 49 -24.14 -3.93 -1.27
CA SER A 49 -24.16 -3.11 -2.49
C SER A 49 -23.27 -1.87 -2.35
N PRO A 50 -22.89 -1.22 -3.47
CA PRO A 50 -22.13 0.03 -3.41
C PRO A 50 -22.81 1.11 -2.58
N LYS A 51 -24.15 1.20 -2.65
CA LYS A 51 -24.93 2.17 -1.88
C LYS A 51 -24.88 1.87 -0.39
N GLU A 52 -25.12 0.62 0.01
CA GLU A 52 -25.06 0.23 1.43
C GLU A 52 -23.66 0.41 2.00
N THR A 53 -22.62 0.15 1.20
CA THR A 53 -21.23 0.40 1.60
C THR A 53 -20.98 1.88 1.84
N TYR A 54 -21.50 2.76 0.98
CA TYR A 54 -21.41 4.21 1.16
C TYR A 54 -22.20 4.70 2.38
N ASP A 55 -23.44 4.24 2.55
CA ASP A 55 -24.27 4.58 3.70
C ASP A 55 -23.59 4.12 5.00
N ARG A 56 -22.96 2.94 4.99
CA ARG A 56 -22.18 2.43 6.12
C ARG A 56 -20.93 3.26 6.39
N LEU A 57 -20.23 3.73 5.35
CA LEU A 57 -19.08 4.62 5.50
C LEU A 57 -19.46 5.90 6.24
N ILE A 58 -20.55 6.56 5.85
CA ILE A 58 -21.04 7.77 6.53
C ILE A 58 -21.40 7.45 7.98
N LEU A 59 -22.09 6.34 8.21
CA LEU A 59 -22.48 5.90 9.54
C LEU A 59 -21.29 5.65 10.50
N LEU A 60 -20.12 5.25 9.98
CA LEU A 60 -18.91 5.01 10.78
C LEU A 60 -18.30 6.30 11.36
N PHE A 61 -18.59 7.47 10.78
CA PHE A 61 -18.15 8.74 11.35
C PHE A 61 -18.89 9.06 12.65
N GLU A 62 -20.17 8.69 12.74
CA GLU A 62 -21.03 9.02 13.87
C GLU A 62 -21.13 7.88 14.89
N ARG A 63 -21.22 6.63 14.42
CA ARG A 63 -21.41 5.46 15.28
C ARG A 63 -20.11 4.70 15.50
N PRO A 64 -19.58 4.68 16.74
CA PRO A 64 -18.36 3.94 17.04
C PRO A 64 -18.50 2.44 16.80
N ILE A 65 -17.43 1.82 16.29
CA ILE A 65 -17.24 0.37 16.27
C ILE A 65 -16.07 0.03 17.18
N ARG A 66 -16.29 -0.89 18.12
CA ARG A 66 -15.29 -1.28 19.13
C ARG A 66 -14.69 -0.08 19.88
N GLY A 67 -15.54 0.87 20.24
CA GLY A 67 -15.17 2.05 21.04
C GLY A 67 -14.63 3.25 20.26
N PHE A 68 -14.40 3.14 18.96
CA PHE A 68 -13.89 4.25 18.14
C PHE A 68 -14.74 4.51 16.90
N THR A 69 -14.95 5.79 16.57
CA THR A 69 -15.46 6.22 15.25
C THR A 69 -14.39 6.02 14.18
N LEU A 70 -14.75 6.22 12.90
CA LEU A 70 -13.78 6.15 11.80
C LEU A 70 -12.57 7.06 12.02
N LEU A 71 -12.79 8.29 12.51
CA LEU A 71 -11.71 9.21 12.85
C LEU A 71 -10.83 8.69 13.98
N GLY A 72 -11.42 8.02 14.98
CA GLY A 72 -10.67 7.34 16.03
C GLY A 72 -9.77 6.23 15.48
N HIS A 73 -10.30 5.36 14.62
CA HIS A 73 -9.51 4.31 13.97
C HIS A 73 -8.39 4.86 13.08
N ILE A 74 -8.65 5.95 12.35
CA ILE A 74 -7.63 6.66 11.55
C ILE A 74 -6.52 7.18 12.47
N LYS A 75 -6.87 7.86 13.55
CA LYS A 75 -5.91 8.39 14.53
C LYS A 75 -5.04 7.28 15.10
N GLU A 76 -5.64 6.19 15.57
CA GLU A 76 -4.90 5.05 16.12
C GLU A 76 -3.98 4.43 15.05
N SER A 77 -4.42 4.37 13.79
CA SER A 77 -3.57 3.91 12.68
C SER A 77 -2.38 4.83 12.43
N LEU A 78 -2.60 6.15 12.49
CA LEU A 78 -1.53 7.14 12.34
C LEU A 78 -0.53 7.03 13.49
N VAL A 79 -0.98 6.91 14.73
CA VAL A 79 -0.09 6.73 15.91
C VAL A 79 0.80 5.50 15.72
N ARG A 80 0.23 4.36 15.32
CA ARG A 80 1.01 3.14 15.05
C ARG A 80 2.08 3.35 13.99
N ILE A 81 1.72 3.99 12.88
CA ILE A 81 2.65 4.27 11.77
C ILE A 81 3.74 5.24 12.24
N SER A 82 3.40 6.31 12.96
CA SER A 82 4.36 7.29 13.48
C SER A 82 5.36 6.66 14.44
N LEU A 83 4.92 5.79 15.36
CA LEU A 83 5.81 5.08 16.28
C LEU A 83 6.75 4.12 15.54
N ALA A 84 6.22 3.37 14.57
CA ALA A 84 7.03 2.48 13.75
C ALA A 84 8.05 3.26 12.89
N LEU A 85 7.65 4.39 12.31
CA LEU A 85 8.54 5.26 11.55
C LEU A 85 9.64 5.84 12.43
N ALA A 86 9.32 6.35 13.62
CA ALA A 86 10.33 6.87 14.55
C ALA A 86 11.37 5.79 14.87
N PHE A 87 10.92 4.57 15.20
CA PHE A 87 11.81 3.44 15.45
C PHE A 87 12.67 3.11 14.22
N ASN A 88 12.05 2.97 13.05
CA ASN A 88 12.74 2.58 11.83
C ASN A 88 13.71 3.65 11.32
N TRP A 89 13.39 4.93 11.51
CA TRP A 89 14.32 6.00 11.20
C TRP A 89 15.51 5.96 12.13
N THR A 90 15.31 5.78 13.44
CA THR A 90 16.46 5.70 14.36
C THR A 90 17.32 4.47 14.07
N PHE A 91 16.74 3.26 14.10
CA PHE A 91 17.51 2.02 14.01
C PHE A 91 17.84 1.62 12.58
N GLY A 92 16.89 1.77 11.66
CA GLY A 92 17.07 1.42 10.25
C GLY A 92 18.05 2.33 9.53
N ILE A 93 18.02 3.64 9.79
CA ILE A 93 19.02 4.56 9.21
C ILE A 93 20.39 4.28 9.82
N ALA A 94 20.49 4.16 11.15
CA ALA A 94 21.78 3.85 11.79
C ALA A 94 22.41 2.55 11.24
N PHE A 95 21.60 1.49 11.11
CA PHE A 95 22.06 0.23 10.55
C PHE A 95 22.38 0.32 9.06
N GLY A 96 21.54 1.01 8.27
CA GLY A 96 21.77 1.27 6.85
C GLY A 96 23.07 2.04 6.59
N ILE A 97 23.37 3.05 7.41
CA ILE A 97 24.65 3.77 7.37
C ILE A 97 25.80 2.82 7.69
N LEU A 98 25.70 2.03 8.75
CA LEU A 98 26.74 1.09 9.17
C LEU A 98 27.12 0.12 8.04
N ILE A 99 26.14 -0.53 7.41
CA ILE A 99 26.38 -1.49 6.32
C ILE A 99 26.63 -0.82 4.96
N GLY A 100 26.34 0.47 4.82
CA GLY A 100 26.59 1.27 3.62
C GLY A 100 28.02 1.80 3.57
N TRP A 101 28.54 2.26 4.71
CA TRP A 101 29.85 2.89 4.85
C TRP A 101 30.99 1.90 5.13
N ASN A 102 30.74 0.85 5.93
CA ASN A 102 31.80 -0.08 6.35
C ASN A 102 31.72 -1.43 5.61
N ARG A 103 32.74 -1.72 4.79
CA ARG A 103 32.84 -2.98 4.02
C ARG A 103 32.81 -4.25 4.89
N LYS A 104 33.43 -4.23 6.07
CA LYS A 104 33.45 -5.38 7.00
C LYS A 104 32.06 -5.60 7.61
N ALA A 105 31.43 -4.51 8.07
CA ALA A 105 30.06 -4.58 8.59
C ALA A 105 29.09 -5.07 7.51
N LYS A 106 29.21 -4.56 6.28
CA LYS A 106 28.45 -5.04 5.12
C LYS A 106 28.61 -6.54 4.94
N ALA A 107 29.85 -7.05 4.87
CA ALA A 107 30.11 -8.47 4.67
C ALA A 107 29.50 -9.34 5.80
N PHE A 108 29.56 -8.89 7.05
CA PHE A 108 29.04 -9.62 8.20
C PHE A 108 27.50 -9.62 8.27
N PHE A 109 26.88 -8.44 8.11
CA PHE A 109 25.44 -8.29 8.33
C PHE A 109 24.58 -8.60 7.11
N THR A 110 25.11 -8.49 5.89
CA THR A 110 24.34 -8.69 4.65
C THR A 110 23.67 -10.07 4.58
N PRO A 111 24.32 -11.19 4.92
CA PRO A 111 23.67 -12.51 4.90
C PRO A 111 22.46 -12.58 5.85
N LEU A 112 22.64 -12.11 7.10
CA LEU A 112 21.57 -12.10 8.12
C LEU A 112 20.41 -11.19 7.70
N PHE A 113 20.72 -9.99 7.19
CA PHE A 113 19.72 -9.05 6.72
C PHE A 113 18.98 -9.56 5.47
N ASN A 114 19.67 -10.25 4.56
CA ASN A 114 19.06 -10.90 3.41
C ASN A 114 18.11 -12.04 3.81
N ALA A 115 18.47 -12.83 4.83
CA ALA A 115 17.59 -13.85 5.38
C ALA A 115 16.34 -13.22 6.03
N PHE A 116 16.52 -12.15 6.81
CA PHE A 116 15.42 -11.41 7.43
C PHE A 116 14.42 -10.87 6.39
N ARG A 117 14.91 -10.19 5.34
CA ARG A 117 14.05 -9.59 4.32
C ARG A 117 13.40 -10.60 3.37
N ALA A 118 13.86 -11.85 3.36
CA ALA A 118 13.26 -12.91 2.54
C ALA A 118 11.91 -13.33 3.10
N ILE A 119 11.68 -13.14 4.41
CA ILE A 119 10.43 -13.46 5.08
C ILE A 119 9.44 -12.32 4.82
N PRO A 120 8.27 -12.58 4.20
CA PRO A 120 7.25 -11.57 3.99
C PRO A 120 6.83 -10.94 5.33
N PRO A 121 6.61 -9.61 5.41
CA PRO A 121 6.19 -8.96 6.65
C PRO A 121 4.96 -9.58 7.31
N LEU A 122 4.00 -10.03 6.48
CA LEU A 122 2.77 -10.67 6.93
C LEU A 122 3.00 -12.03 7.60
N ALA A 123 4.10 -12.73 7.29
CA ALA A 123 4.43 -14.01 7.91
C ALA A 123 4.81 -13.88 9.39
N TRP A 124 5.16 -12.68 9.85
CA TRP A 124 5.45 -12.42 11.26
C TRP A 124 4.20 -12.28 12.14
N ILE A 125 3.02 -12.10 11.55
CA ILE A 125 1.78 -11.85 12.30
C ILE A 125 1.52 -12.92 13.37
N PRO A 126 1.55 -14.24 13.08
CA PRO A 126 1.25 -15.26 14.08
C PRO A 126 2.25 -15.27 15.22
N LEU A 127 3.54 -15.13 14.91
CA LEU A 127 4.62 -15.17 15.90
C LEU A 127 4.59 -13.97 16.85
N ILE A 128 4.43 -12.76 16.29
CA ILE A 128 4.32 -11.54 17.07
C ILE A 128 3.05 -11.56 17.92
N THR A 129 1.93 -12.03 17.37
CA THR A 129 0.67 -12.15 18.12
C THR A 129 0.78 -13.19 19.23
N LEU A 130 1.51 -14.29 19.01
CA LEU A 130 1.75 -15.31 20.04
C LEU A 130 2.57 -14.76 21.21
N TRP A 131 3.61 -13.96 20.92
CA TRP A 131 4.50 -13.41 21.95
C TRP A 131 3.90 -12.21 22.70
N PHE A 132 3.20 -11.34 21.99
CA PHE A 132 2.75 -10.04 22.52
C PHE A 132 1.22 -9.92 22.67
N GLY A 133 0.48 -10.98 22.36
CA GLY A 133 -0.99 -11.02 22.45
C GLY A 133 -1.69 -10.26 21.31
N SER A 134 -2.91 -9.81 21.55
CA SER A 134 -3.79 -9.13 20.57
C SER A 134 -3.89 -7.60 20.76
N GLY A 135 -2.99 -7.02 21.56
CA GLY A 135 -2.97 -5.60 21.87
C GLY A 135 -2.45 -4.69 20.74
N GLU A 136 -2.07 -3.46 21.09
CA GLU A 136 -1.51 -2.48 20.13
C GLU A 136 -0.05 -2.76 19.76
N MET A 137 0.74 -3.28 20.70
CA MET A 137 2.16 -3.58 20.49
C MET A 137 2.42 -4.51 19.29
N PRO A 138 1.72 -5.66 19.14
CA PRO A 138 1.86 -6.50 17.94
C PRO A 138 1.67 -5.75 16.63
N LYS A 139 0.67 -4.87 16.56
CA LYS A 139 0.34 -4.10 15.34
C LYS A 139 1.47 -3.15 14.97
N ILE A 140 2.07 -2.48 15.97
CA ILE A 140 3.22 -1.60 15.77
C ILE A 140 4.43 -2.40 15.28
N LEU A 141 4.71 -3.55 15.90
CA LEU A 141 5.83 -4.43 15.52
C LEU A 141 5.69 -4.93 14.08
N ILE A 142 4.48 -5.30 13.64
CA ILE A 142 4.25 -5.71 12.24
C ILE A 142 4.60 -4.59 11.27
N VAL A 143 4.23 -3.34 11.58
CA VAL A 143 4.58 -2.17 10.75
C VAL A 143 6.08 -1.92 10.75
N ILE A 144 6.75 -2.07 11.91
CA ILE A 144 8.21 -1.98 12.03
C ILE A 144 8.88 -2.99 11.10
N PHE A 145 8.56 -4.28 11.23
CA PHE A 145 9.15 -5.36 10.45
C PHE A 145 8.85 -5.19 8.96
N GLY A 146 7.66 -4.70 8.63
CA GLY A 146 7.25 -4.48 7.24
C GLY A 146 7.94 -3.33 6.53
N SER A 147 8.47 -2.35 7.26
CA SER A 147 9.06 -1.15 6.65
C SER A 147 10.55 -0.96 6.95
N ILE A 148 11.11 -1.62 7.96
CA ILE A 148 12.52 -1.43 8.35
C ILE A 148 13.49 -1.82 7.22
N ALA A 149 13.18 -2.89 6.48
CA ALA A 149 14.03 -3.35 5.39
C ALA A 149 14.17 -2.29 4.29
N SER A 150 13.07 -1.62 3.93
CA SER A 150 13.07 -0.54 2.94
C SER A 150 13.90 0.66 3.41
N VAL A 151 13.78 1.03 4.69
CA VAL A 151 14.59 2.12 5.27
C VAL A 151 16.08 1.78 5.20
N VAL A 152 16.47 0.59 5.66
CA VAL A 152 17.87 0.13 5.66
C VAL A 152 18.44 0.09 4.24
N VAL A 153 17.71 -0.47 3.28
CA VAL A 153 18.18 -0.60 1.88
C VAL A 153 18.35 0.78 1.23
N ASN A 154 17.38 1.68 1.41
CA ASN A 154 17.46 3.02 0.84
C ASN A 154 18.62 3.82 1.46
N THR A 155 18.81 3.74 2.77
CA THR A 155 19.93 4.39 3.44
C THR A 155 21.27 3.78 3.03
N GLN A 156 21.37 2.46 2.95
CA GLN A 156 22.58 1.77 2.48
C GLN A 156 22.94 2.20 1.06
N ALA A 157 21.97 2.23 0.15
CA ALA A 157 22.18 2.64 -1.23
C ALA A 157 22.67 4.11 -1.31
N GLY A 158 22.07 5.01 -0.52
CA GLY A 158 22.52 6.39 -0.42
C GLY A 158 23.97 6.50 0.07
N MET A 159 24.35 5.74 1.09
CA MET A 159 25.70 5.79 1.66
C MET A 159 26.77 5.08 0.82
N SER A 160 26.42 4.06 0.05
CA SER A 160 27.37 3.36 -0.83
C SER A 160 27.69 4.14 -2.12
N ASN A 161 26.97 5.23 -2.41
CA ASN A 161 27.18 6.10 -3.57
C ASN A 161 28.06 7.32 -3.28
N VAL A 162 28.59 7.44 -2.06
CA VAL A 162 29.50 8.50 -1.59
C VAL A 162 30.84 7.85 -1.25
#